data_AF-A0A7C3N5W2-F1
#
_entry.id   AF-A0A7C3N5W2-F1
#
_cell.length_a   1.000
_cell.length_b   1.000
_cell.length_c   1.000
_cell.angle_alpha   90.00
_cell.angle_beta   90.00
_cell.angle_gamma   90.00
#
_symmetry.space_group_name_H-M   'P 1'
#
loop_
_entity.id
_entity.type
_entity.pdbx_description
1 polymer ?
#
loop_
_entity_poly.entity_id
_entity_poly.type
_entity_poly.pdbx_seq_one_letter_code
_entity_poly.pdbx_strand_id
1 'polypeptide(L)'
;MGKRYRWSRERIIEEIRKLHEQGIPLNMASVRKVFSSLVATACSRRYFGSWRAAVEAAGFNYDEVMQVKKWTKERVIEEIKRLHQSGEDLRPSAVARVCQTLLMAARKFFGSWREAVIAAGIDYDAYIKEFKENRVERDKQFIIEEIRRLYREGRIDELSGAWRYHLSLFRKARHRFGSWRKAIEAAGLNYDEVVQRQKWTPEKIIAEIKRLYMEGKDLSITAMQRSYPNLVAIAQSPRYFGSWRAAVEAAGLDYELIKRQRGRRRKEPVQVRV
;
A
#
# COMPACT_ATOMS: atom_id res chain seq x y z
N MET A 1 -41.03 45.18 -0.88
CA MET A 1 -41.20 45.09 -2.34
C MET A 1 -39.84 44.83 -3.00
N GLY A 2 -39.57 43.60 -3.43
CA GLY A 2 -38.30 43.26 -4.08
C GLY A 2 -38.23 43.91 -5.46
N LYS A 3 -37.25 44.79 -5.70
CA LYS A 3 -37.02 45.40 -7.01
C LYS A 3 -36.88 44.28 -8.04
N ARG A 4 -37.83 44.15 -8.97
CA ARG A 4 -37.70 43.29 -10.16
C ARG A 4 -36.49 43.80 -10.94
N TYR A 5 -35.40 43.04 -10.89
CA TYR A 5 -34.19 43.30 -11.65
C TYR A 5 -34.52 43.25 -13.15
N ARG A 6 -34.58 44.42 -13.80
CA ARG A 6 -34.77 44.50 -15.25
C ARG A 6 -33.41 44.36 -15.91
N TRP A 7 -33.24 43.30 -16.70
CA TRP A 7 -32.02 43.00 -17.45
C TRP A 7 -32.00 43.71 -18.80
N SER A 8 -30.89 44.36 -19.12
CA SER A 8 -30.53 44.90 -20.44
C SER A 8 -29.16 44.37 -20.87
N ARG A 9 -28.79 44.56 -22.14
CA ARG A 9 -27.47 44.12 -22.64
C ARG A 9 -26.33 44.87 -21.96
N GLU A 10 -26.51 46.17 -21.76
CA GLU A 10 -25.56 47.10 -21.12
C GLU A 10 -25.35 46.69 -19.66
N ARG A 11 -26.43 46.36 -18.96
CA ARG A 11 -26.36 45.89 -17.57
C ARG A 11 -25.63 44.55 -17.46
N ILE A 12 -25.86 43.62 -18.38
CA ILE A 12 -25.13 42.35 -18.39
C ILE A 12 -23.63 42.61 -18.58
N ILE A 13 -23.24 43.53 -19.46
CA ILE A 13 -21.85 43.95 -19.65
C ILE A 13 -21.27 44.57 -18.36
N GLU A 14 -22.00 45.47 -17.72
CA GLU A 14 -21.59 46.12 -16.47
C GLU A 14 -21.35 45.10 -15.35
N GLU A 15 -22.28 44.14 -15.17
CA GLU A 15 -22.12 43.08 -14.16
C GLU A 15 -20.94 42.16 -14.50
N ILE A 16 -20.68 41.85 -15.76
CA ILE A 16 -19.50 41.07 -16.17
C ILE A 16 -18.20 41.82 -15.82
N ARG A 17 -18.13 43.13 -16.10
CA ARG A 17 -16.96 43.95 -15.74
C ARG A 17 -16.76 44.03 -14.23
N LYS A 18 -17.84 44.21 -13.48
CA LYS A 18 -17.81 44.23 -12.01
C LYS A 18 -17.31 42.91 -11.41
N LEU A 19 -17.73 41.77 -11.95
CA LEU A 19 -17.22 40.47 -11.52
C LEU A 19 -15.71 40.34 -11.79
N HIS A 20 -15.23 40.84 -12.93
CA HIS A 20 -13.81 40.84 -13.25
C HIS A 20 -12.99 41.75 -12.31
N GLU A 21 -13.48 42.96 -12.02
CA GLU A 21 -12.87 43.88 -11.04
C GLU A 21 -12.80 43.28 -9.64
N GLN A 22 -13.78 42.46 -9.27
CA GLN A 22 -13.79 41.69 -8.03
C GLN A 22 -12.84 40.47 -8.04
N GLY A 23 -12.10 40.25 -9.13
CA GLY A 23 -11.17 39.14 -9.29
C GLY A 23 -11.85 37.79 -9.51
N ILE A 24 -13.15 37.76 -9.83
CA ILE A 24 -13.87 36.52 -10.11
C ILE A 24 -13.53 36.05 -11.53
N PRO A 25 -13.02 34.81 -11.70
CA PRO A 25 -12.73 34.29 -13.03
C PRO A 25 -13.99 34.26 -13.90
N LEU A 26 -13.95 34.90 -15.07
CA LEU A 26 -15.11 35.05 -15.96
C LEU A 26 -15.48 33.77 -16.74
N ASN A 27 -14.87 32.61 -16.42
CA ASN A 27 -15.32 31.34 -16.99
C ASN A 27 -16.74 31.01 -16.50
N MET A 28 -17.54 30.38 -17.36
CA MET A 28 -18.97 30.16 -17.12
C MET A 28 -19.25 29.40 -15.81
N ALA A 29 -18.39 28.47 -15.42
CA ALA A 29 -18.56 27.66 -14.22
C ALA A 29 -18.34 28.49 -12.94
N SER A 30 -17.30 29.32 -12.91
CA SER A 30 -17.02 30.24 -11.80
C SER A 30 -18.14 31.27 -11.63
N VAL A 31 -18.56 31.92 -12.71
CA VAL A 31 -19.62 32.94 -12.64
C VAL A 31 -20.98 32.33 -12.31
N ARG A 32 -21.29 31.11 -12.78
CA ARG A 32 -22.56 30.44 -12.43
C ARG A 32 -22.69 30.15 -10.93
N LYS A 33 -21.58 29.89 -10.23
CA LYS A 33 -21.58 29.65 -8.77
C LYS A 33 -21.92 30.91 -7.97
N VAL A 34 -21.50 32.07 -8.45
CA VAL A 34 -21.67 33.36 -7.74
C VAL A 34 -22.91 34.11 -8.22
N PHE A 35 -23.23 34.03 -9.52
CA PHE A 35 -24.29 34.79 -10.16
C PHE A 35 -24.99 34.01 -11.29
N SER A 36 -25.72 32.97 -10.91
CA SER A 36 -26.39 32.05 -11.85
C SER A 36 -27.37 32.71 -12.83
N SER A 37 -28.14 33.70 -12.36
CA SER A 37 -29.13 34.40 -13.17
C SER A 37 -28.51 35.30 -14.24
N LEU A 38 -27.32 35.86 -14.00
CA LEU A 38 -26.54 36.60 -15.00
C LEU A 38 -26.16 35.68 -16.17
N VAL A 39 -25.62 34.49 -15.87
CA VAL A 39 -25.23 33.50 -16.89
C VAL A 39 -26.43 33.06 -17.72
N ALA A 40 -27.54 32.73 -17.07
CA ALA A 40 -28.77 32.32 -17.76
C ALA A 40 -29.32 33.43 -18.66
N THR A 41 -29.30 34.67 -18.19
CA THR A 41 -29.79 35.83 -18.96
C THR A 41 -28.88 36.15 -20.15
N ALA A 42 -27.56 36.15 -19.94
CA ALA A 42 -26.57 36.37 -21.00
C ALA A 42 -26.66 35.33 -22.12
N CYS A 43 -26.89 34.05 -21.77
CA CYS A 43 -27.05 32.96 -22.73
C CYS A 43 -28.39 32.97 -23.49
N SER A 44 -29.37 33.77 -23.07
CA SER A 44 -30.63 33.88 -23.79
C SER A 44 -30.44 34.57 -25.14
N ARG A 45 -31.10 34.05 -26.18
CA ARG A 45 -31.09 34.64 -27.54
C ARG A 45 -31.61 36.07 -27.58
N ARG A 46 -32.41 36.49 -26.59
CA ARG A 46 -32.89 37.87 -26.44
C ARG A 46 -31.75 38.87 -26.17
N TYR A 47 -30.68 38.40 -25.53
CA TYR A 47 -29.52 39.21 -25.19
C TYR A 47 -28.35 38.79 -26.09
N PHE A 48 -27.38 38.02 -25.60
CA PHE A 48 -26.16 37.69 -26.35
C PHE A 48 -26.18 36.28 -26.96
N GLY A 49 -27.12 35.42 -26.57
CA GLY A 49 -27.25 34.05 -27.09
C GLY A 49 -26.17 33.06 -26.63
N SER A 50 -25.06 33.55 -26.06
CA SER A 50 -24.03 32.72 -25.43
C SER A 50 -23.24 33.53 -24.38
N TRP A 51 -22.65 32.82 -23.41
CA TRP A 51 -21.76 33.43 -22.42
C TRP A 51 -20.51 34.04 -23.08
N ARG A 52 -19.95 33.36 -24.10
CA ARG A 52 -18.83 33.86 -24.90
C ARG A 52 -19.12 35.24 -25.48
N ALA A 53 -20.24 35.37 -26.20
CA ALA A 53 -20.62 36.63 -26.84
C ALA A 53 -20.84 37.76 -25.81
N ALA A 54 -21.37 37.45 -24.63
CA ALA A 54 -21.56 38.45 -23.57
C ALA A 54 -20.23 38.93 -22.97
N VAL A 55 -19.26 38.02 -22.76
CA VAL A 55 -17.92 38.34 -22.25
C VAL A 55 -17.11 39.14 -23.28
N GLU A 56 -17.18 38.76 -24.55
CA GLU A 56 -16.55 39.50 -25.66
C GLU A 56 -17.16 40.89 -25.83
N ALA A 57 -18.49 41.02 -25.73
CA ALA A 57 -19.16 42.32 -25.74
C ALA A 57 -18.82 43.19 -24.53
N ALA A 58 -18.42 42.59 -23.40
CA ALA A 58 -17.93 43.31 -22.24
C ALA A 58 -16.48 43.80 -22.41
N GLY A 59 -15.81 43.43 -23.50
CA GLY A 59 -14.44 43.86 -23.84
C GLY A 59 -13.36 42.88 -23.39
N PHE A 60 -13.72 41.65 -23.01
CA PHE A 60 -12.76 40.63 -22.59
C PHE A 60 -12.58 39.56 -23.66
N ASN A 61 -11.35 39.15 -23.92
CA ASN A 61 -11.08 38.00 -24.77
C ASN A 61 -11.52 36.72 -24.05
N TYR A 62 -12.60 36.09 -24.53
CA TYR A 62 -13.15 34.90 -23.89
C TYR A 62 -12.14 33.73 -23.85
N ASP A 63 -11.24 33.64 -24.82
CA ASP A 63 -10.22 32.59 -24.85
C ASP A 63 -9.15 32.80 -23.77
N GLU A 64 -8.82 34.05 -23.42
CA GLU A 64 -7.94 34.38 -22.28
C GLU A 64 -8.66 34.14 -20.94
N VAL A 65 -9.93 34.53 -20.85
CA VAL A 65 -10.81 34.32 -19.68
C VAL A 65 -10.97 32.85 -19.32
N MET A 66 -11.12 32.00 -20.33
CA MET A 66 -11.31 30.57 -20.12
C MET A 66 -10.07 29.92 -19.50
N GLN A 67 -8.89 30.57 -19.57
CA GLN A 67 -7.58 29.98 -19.25
C GLN A 67 -7.44 28.53 -19.77
N VAL A 68 -8.14 28.18 -20.84
CA VAL A 68 -7.96 26.91 -21.52
C VAL A 68 -6.62 27.09 -22.18
N LYS A 69 -5.57 26.59 -21.52
CA LYS A 69 -4.23 26.51 -22.09
C LYS A 69 -4.40 25.81 -23.44
N LYS A 70 -4.47 26.59 -24.52
CA LYS A 70 -4.56 26.04 -25.87
C LYS A 70 -3.28 25.25 -26.07
N TRP A 71 -3.41 23.93 -26.13
CA TRP A 71 -2.29 23.06 -26.39
C TRP A 71 -1.82 23.30 -27.82
N THR A 72 -0.54 23.56 -27.98
CA THR A 72 0.18 23.51 -29.26
C THR A 72 1.20 22.37 -29.18
N LYS A 73 1.81 22.00 -30.31
CA LYS A 73 2.87 20.97 -30.32
C LYS A 73 4.01 21.36 -29.36
N GLU A 74 4.41 22.62 -29.41
CA GLU A 74 5.50 23.20 -28.63
C GLU A 74 5.18 23.19 -27.14
N ARG A 75 3.96 23.59 -26.76
CA ARG A 75 3.53 23.59 -25.35
C ARG A 75 3.43 22.19 -24.76
N VAL A 76 3.03 21.21 -25.56
CA VAL A 76 3.05 19.80 -25.12
C VAL A 76 4.48 19.36 -24.84
N ILE A 77 5.43 19.69 -25.72
CA ILE A 77 6.85 19.38 -25.54
C ILE A 77 7.41 20.08 -24.29
N GLU A 78 7.15 21.38 -24.12
CA GLU A 78 7.60 22.16 -22.96
C GLU A 78 7.07 21.58 -21.65
N GLU A 79 5.78 21.22 -21.60
CA GLU A 79 5.18 20.66 -20.40
C GLU A 79 5.75 19.28 -20.08
N ILE A 80 6.00 18.44 -21.09
CA ILE A 80 6.66 17.14 -20.88
C ILE A 80 8.07 17.34 -20.33
N LYS A 81 8.85 18.27 -20.88
CA LYS A 81 10.20 18.61 -20.38
C LYS A 81 10.15 19.12 -18.95
N ARG A 82 9.19 20.01 -18.63
CA ARG A 82 8.97 20.53 -17.29
C ARG A 82 8.69 19.40 -16.29
N LEU A 83 7.76 18.50 -16.62
CA LEU A 83 7.44 17.34 -15.79
C LEU A 83 8.68 16.44 -15.58
N HIS A 84 9.46 16.22 -16.62
CA HIS A 84 10.69 15.42 -16.52
C HIS A 84 11.72 16.07 -15.58
N GLN A 85 11.96 17.37 -15.75
CA GLN A 85 12.91 18.14 -14.94
C GLN A 85 12.49 18.26 -13.47
N SER A 86 11.19 18.33 -13.19
CA SER A 86 10.68 18.32 -11.82
C SER A 86 10.67 16.92 -11.18
N GLY A 87 11.15 15.88 -11.88
CA GLY A 87 11.16 14.51 -11.38
C GLY A 87 9.77 13.87 -11.30
N GLU A 88 8.78 14.43 -12.01
CA GLU A 88 7.43 13.90 -12.02
C GLU A 88 7.34 12.61 -12.85
N ASP A 89 6.34 11.80 -12.53
CA ASP A 89 6.12 10.51 -13.18
C ASP A 89 5.47 10.71 -14.57
N LEU A 90 6.25 10.47 -15.63
CA LEU A 90 5.81 10.60 -17.01
C LEU A 90 5.00 9.41 -17.51
N ARG A 91 4.70 8.41 -16.68
CA ARG A 91 3.82 7.31 -17.12
C ARG A 91 2.43 7.86 -17.41
N PRO A 92 1.77 7.42 -18.50
CA PRO A 92 0.44 7.90 -18.87
C PRO A 92 -0.57 7.86 -17.72
N SER A 93 -0.57 6.82 -16.89
CA SER A 93 -1.50 6.70 -15.76
C SER A 93 -1.22 7.68 -14.61
N ALA A 94 0.02 8.18 -14.46
CA ALA A 94 0.36 9.21 -13.48
C ALA A 94 0.00 10.59 -14.01
N VAL A 95 0.40 10.90 -15.25
CA VAL A 95 0.06 12.15 -15.92
C VAL A 95 -1.45 12.32 -16.06
N ALA A 96 -2.22 11.26 -16.35
CA ALA A 96 -3.68 11.29 -16.42
C ALA A 96 -4.35 11.83 -15.14
N ARG A 97 -3.78 11.48 -13.98
CA ARG A 97 -4.31 11.89 -12.67
C ARG A 97 -4.07 13.38 -12.39
N VAL A 98 -3.03 13.96 -12.96
CA VAL A 98 -2.63 15.36 -12.74
C VAL A 98 -3.17 16.26 -13.87
N CYS A 99 -3.00 15.84 -15.12
CA CYS A 99 -3.36 16.62 -16.30
C CYS A 99 -3.80 15.73 -17.47
N GLN A 100 -5.07 15.29 -17.44
CA GLN A 100 -5.66 14.50 -18.52
C GLN A 100 -5.65 15.22 -19.88
N THR A 101 -5.77 16.55 -19.89
CA THR A 101 -5.81 17.35 -21.13
C THR A 101 -4.46 17.34 -21.86
N LEU A 102 -3.34 17.23 -21.14
CA LEU A 102 -2.00 17.07 -21.72
C LEU A 102 -1.87 15.75 -22.49
N LEU A 103 -2.35 14.63 -21.92
CA LEU A 103 -2.34 13.33 -22.63
C LEU A 103 -3.18 13.36 -23.90
N MET A 104 -4.36 13.99 -23.84
CA MET A 104 -5.23 14.14 -25.00
C MET A 104 -4.56 14.99 -26.09
N ALA A 105 -3.91 16.08 -25.71
CA ALA A 105 -3.17 16.92 -26.63
C ALA A 105 -1.98 16.19 -27.26
N ALA A 106 -1.19 15.48 -26.46
CA ALA A 106 -0.08 14.66 -26.93
C ALA A 106 -0.53 13.63 -27.97
N ARG A 107 -1.62 12.88 -27.69
CA ARG A 107 -2.22 11.95 -28.66
C ARG A 107 -2.70 12.66 -29.91
N LYS A 108 -3.35 13.82 -29.78
CA LYS A 108 -3.85 14.60 -30.92
C LYS A 108 -2.72 15.09 -31.85
N PHE A 109 -1.61 15.56 -31.27
CA PHE A 109 -0.56 16.23 -32.04
C PHE A 109 0.60 15.32 -32.49
N PHE A 110 0.85 14.23 -31.76
CA PHE A 110 1.98 13.32 -31.99
C PHE A 110 1.53 11.86 -32.21
N GLY A 111 0.23 11.58 -32.19
CA GLY A 111 -0.35 10.24 -32.34
C GLY A 111 -0.36 9.42 -31.05
N SER A 112 0.68 9.53 -30.23
CA SER A 112 0.73 8.85 -28.92
C SER A 112 1.50 9.65 -27.86
N TRP A 113 1.34 9.27 -26.59
CA TRP A 113 2.14 9.83 -25.50
C TRP A 113 3.62 9.51 -25.66
N ARG A 114 3.94 8.28 -26.07
CA ARG A 114 5.32 7.83 -26.31
C ARG A 114 6.00 8.74 -27.34
N GLU A 115 5.34 8.99 -28.47
CA GLU A 115 5.89 9.83 -29.53
C GLU A 115 6.03 11.30 -29.08
N ALA A 116 5.11 11.81 -28.27
CA ALA A 116 5.24 13.15 -27.70
C ALA A 116 6.44 13.27 -26.75
N VAL A 117 6.72 12.24 -25.94
CA VAL A 117 7.88 12.21 -25.03
C VAL A 117 9.20 12.09 -25.80
N ILE A 118 9.22 11.29 -26.87
CA ILE A 118 10.37 11.21 -27.79
C ILE A 118 10.60 12.55 -28.48
N ALA A 119 9.54 13.21 -28.96
CA ALA A 119 9.63 14.55 -29.54
C ALA A 119 10.10 15.61 -28.53
N ALA A 120 9.92 15.37 -27.23
CA ALA A 120 10.48 16.20 -26.17
C ALA A 120 11.97 15.92 -25.89
N GLY A 121 12.61 15.01 -26.62
CA GLY A 121 14.02 14.66 -26.49
C GLY A 121 14.32 13.65 -25.37
N ILE A 122 13.30 12.91 -24.92
CA ILE A 122 13.44 11.92 -23.85
C ILE A 122 13.27 10.53 -24.46
N ASP A 123 14.26 9.65 -24.27
CA ASP A 123 14.11 8.23 -24.60
C ASP A 123 13.09 7.59 -23.65
N TYR A 124 11.87 7.42 -24.15
CA TYR A 124 10.76 6.92 -23.35
C TYR A 124 10.97 5.46 -22.90
N ASP A 125 11.61 4.62 -23.72
CA ASP A 125 11.78 3.20 -23.37
C ASP A 125 12.87 3.03 -22.30
N ALA A 126 13.98 3.77 -22.43
CA ALA A 126 15.00 3.87 -21.40
C ALA A 126 14.42 4.42 -20.08
N TYR A 127 13.63 5.50 -20.16
CA TYR A 127 12.96 6.09 -19.00
C TYR A 127 12.05 5.08 -18.27
N ILE A 128 11.23 4.32 -19.02
CA ILE A 128 10.34 3.32 -18.41
C ILE A 128 11.13 2.16 -17.80
N LYS A 129 12.24 1.74 -18.43
CA LYS A 129 13.12 0.70 -17.89
C LYS A 129 13.74 1.15 -16.57
N GLU A 130 14.38 2.31 -16.56
CA GLU A 130 14.99 2.90 -15.37
C GLU A 130 13.95 3.10 -14.25
N PHE A 131 12.76 3.61 -14.59
CA PHE A 131 11.68 3.77 -13.62
C PHE A 131 11.28 2.43 -12.97
N LYS A 132 11.19 1.36 -13.76
CA LYS A 132 10.86 0.01 -13.25
C LYS A 132 11.96 -0.51 -12.33
N GLU A 133 13.23 -0.35 -12.70
CA GLU A 133 14.39 -0.74 -11.91
C GLU A 133 14.45 0.04 -10.60
N ASN A 134 14.35 1.37 -10.65
CA ASN A 134 14.26 2.24 -9.48
C ASN A 134 13.07 1.90 -8.57
N ARG A 135 11.94 1.45 -9.14
CA ARG A 135 10.80 0.97 -8.35
C ARG A 135 11.08 -0.38 -7.68
N VAL A 136 11.76 -1.30 -8.37
CA VAL A 136 12.16 -2.59 -7.78
C VAL A 136 13.06 -2.34 -6.57
N GLU A 137 14.03 -1.44 -6.69
CA GLU A 137 14.98 -1.16 -5.62
C GLU A 137 14.31 -0.43 -4.44
N ARG A 138 13.44 0.56 -4.72
CA ARG A 138 12.62 1.19 -3.67
C ARG A 138 11.73 0.19 -2.94
N ASP A 139 11.10 -0.73 -3.65
CA ASP A 139 10.28 -1.78 -3.03
C ASP A 139 11.15 -2.68 -2.13
N LYS A 140 12.34 -3.09 -2.59
CA LYS A 140 13.27 -3.89 -1.78
C LYS A 140 13.70 -3.16 -0.52
N GLN A 141 14.07 -1.89 -0.63
CA GLN A 141 14.48 -1.07 0.51
C GLN A 141 13.33 -0.89 1.51
N PHE A 142 12.11 -0.64 1.03
CA PHE A 142 10.92 -0.56 1.87
C PHE A 142 10.70 -1.87 2.64
N ILE A 143 10.81 -3.02 1.98
CA ILE A 143 10.65 -4.34 2.61
C ILE A 143 11.72 -4.56 3.70
N ILE A 144 12.98 -4.22 3.40
CA ILE A 144 14.09 -4.32 4.36
C ILE A 144 13.83 -3.47 5.60
N GLU A 145 13.44 -2.22 5.42
CA GLU A 145 13.18 -1.31 6.53
C GLU A 145 11.96 -1.75 7.36
N GLU A 146 10.93 -2.29 6.72
CA GLU A 146 9.76 -2.83 7.42
C GLU A 146 10.14 -4.05 8.27
N ILE A 147 10.97 -4.95 7.74
CA ILE A 147 11.51 -6.10 8.48
C ILE A 147 12.33 -5.62 9.69
N ARG A 148 13.24 -4.65 9.47
CA ARG A 148 14.05 -4.06 10.55
C ARG A 148 13.19 -3.36 11.61
N ARG A 149 12.11 -2.70 11.20
CA ARG A 149 11.18 -2.04 12.12
C ARG A 149 10.52 -3.07 13.03
N LEU A 150 9.93 -4.12 12.46
CA LEU A 150 9.29 -5.19 13.23
C LEU A 150 10.28 -5.86 14.20
N TYR A 151 11.54 -6.02 13.78
CA TYR A 151 12.58 -6.58 14.64
C TYR A 151 12.93 -5.67 15.81
N ARG A 152 13.14 -4.37 15.56
CA ARG A 152 13.41 -3.36 16.61
C ARG A 152 12.25 -3.19 17.58
N GLU A 153 11.01 -3.31 17.10
CA GLU A 153 9.80 -3.28 17.93
C GLU A 153 9.62 -4.58 18.76
N GLY A 154 10.50 -5.58 18.61
CA GLY A 154 10.39 -6.85 19.32
C GLY A 154 9.24 -7.75 18.84
N ARG A 155 8.64 -7.45 17.68
CA ARG A 155 7.48 -8.17 17.12
C ARG A 155 7.92 -9.42 16.36
N ILE A 156 8.71 -10.26 17.03
CA ILE A 156 9.34 -11.45 16.45
C ILE A 156 8.30 -12.48 15.97
N ASP A 157 7.19 -12.64 16.70
CA ASP A 157 6.08 -13.51 16.30
C ASP A 157 5.46 -13.10 14.97
N GLU A 158 5.39 -11.80 14.70
CA GLU A 158 4.85 -11.27 13.45
C GLU A 158 5.83 -11.40 12.29
N LEU A 159 7.14 -11.33 12.54
CA LEU A 159 8.17 -11.63 11.55
C LEU A 159 8.22 -13.11 11.21
N SER A 160 8.13 -13.98 12.21
CA SER A 160 8.05 -15.44 12.04
C SER A 160 6.76 -15.83 11.31
N GLY A 161 5.64 -15.23 11.71
CA GLY A 161 4.31 -15.41 11.15
C GLY A 161 3.94 -14.43 10.04
N ALA A 162 4.90 -13.85 9.30
CA ALA A 162 4.62 -12.73 8.39
C ALA A 162 3.56 -13.02 7.33
N TRP A 163 3.37 -14.28 6.93
CA TRP A 163 2.30 -14.68 6.02
C TRP A 163 0.89 -14.51 6.61
N ARG A 164 0.74 -14.56 7.95
CA ARG A 164 -0.52 -14.35 8.68
C ARG A 164 -0.75 -12.89 9.04
N TYR A 165 0.28 -12.22 9.56
CA TYR A 165 0.16 -10.85 10.10
C TYR A 165 0.42 -9.76 9.05
N HIS A 166 1.33 -10.03 8.10
CA HIS A 166 1.83 -9.05 7.11
C HIS A 166 1.80 -9.63 5.69
N LEU A 167 0.65 -10.18 5.28
CA LEU A 167 0.52 -10.92 4.01
C LEU A 167 0.98 -10.11 2.77
N SER A 168 0.72 -8.81 2.74
CA SER A 168 1.14 -7.92 1.65
C SER A 168 2.67 -7.77 1.60
N LEU A 169 3.32 -7.54 2.74
CA LEU A 169 4.76 -7.48 2.89
C LEU A 169 5.40 -8.81 2.50
N PHE A 170 4.87 -9.93 3.01
CA PHE A 170 5.36 -11.27 2.73
C PHE A 170 5.31 -11.61 1.22
N ARG A 171 4.19 -11.32 0.56
CA ARG A 171 4.04 -11.52 -0.89
C ARG A 171 5.00 -10.65 -1.70
N LYS A 172 5.12 -9.36 -1.34
CA LYS A 172 6.07 -8.43 -1.98
C LYS A 172 7.52 -8.89 -1.80
N ALA A 173 7.89 -9.30 -0.60
CA ALA A 173 9.21 -9.85 -0.30
C ALA A 173 9.51 -11.11 -1.12
N ARG A 174 8.56 -12.05 -1.21
CA ARG A 174 8.72 -13.23 -2.07
C ARG A 174 8.89 -12.85 -3.54
N HIS A 175 8.15 -11.85 -4.03
CA HIS A 175 8.30 -11.39 -5.42
C HIS A 175 9.63 -10.66 -5.69
N ARG A 176 10.12 -9.84 -4.74
CA ARG A 176 11.32 -9.01 -4.93
C ARG A 176 12.64 -9.71 -4.60
N PHE A 177 12.64 -10.63 -3.64
CA PHE A 177 13.82 -11.35 -3.16
C PHE A 177 13.77 -12.86 -3.45
N GLY A 178 12.67 -13.36 -4.02
CA GLY A 178 12.44 -14.79 -4.29
C GLY A 178 11.93 -15.57 -3.08
N SER A 179 12.24 -15.14 -1.85
CA SER A 179 11.74 -15.76 -0.61
C SER A 179 11.74 -14.80 0.57
N TRP A 180 10.94 -15.10 1.60
CA TRP A 180 10.95 -14.37 2.87
C TRP A 180 12.30 -14.49 3.59
N ARG A 181 12.96 -15.65 3.51
CA ARG A 181 14.31 -15.88 4.04
C ARG A 181 15.32 -14.89 3.48
N LYS A 182 15.41 -14.81 2.15
CA LYS A 182 16.32 -13.89 1.45
C LYS A 182 16.03 -12.43 1.79
N ALA A 183 14.77 -12.06 2.02
CA ALA A 183 14.41 -10.70 2.43
C ALA A 183 14.87 -10.38 3.87
N ILE A 184 14.74 -11.34 4.79
CA ILE A 184 15.24 -11.21 6.17
C ILE A 184 16.77 -11.13 6.20
N GLU A 185 17.45 -11.98 5.43
CA GLU A 185 18.91 -11.97 5.29
C GLU A 185 19.40 -10.66 4.66
N ALA A 186 18.71 -10.14 3.63
CA ALA A 186 19.01 -8.84 3.04
C ALA A 186 18.78 -7.67 4.02
N ALA A 187 17.92 -7.86 5.02
CA ALA A 187 17.75 -6.90 6.12
C ALA A 187 18.90 -6.92 7.14
N GLY A 188 19.84 -7.87 7.00
CA GLY A 188 20.97 -8.07 7.91
C GLY A 188 20.62 -8.91 9.14
N LEU A 189 19.51 -9.64 9.11
CA LEU A 189 19.05 -10.47 10.22
C LEU A 189 19.26 -11.96 9.92
N ASN A 190 19.54 -12.75 10.96
CA ASN A 190 19.60 -14.19 10.85
C ASN A 190 18.17 -14.76 10.84
N TYR A 191 17.75 -15.33 9.70
CA TYR A 191 16.42 -15.91 9.56
C TYR A 191 16.11 -16.99 10.61
N ASP A 192 17.08 -17.83 10.95
CA ASP A 192 16.86 -18.94 11.88
C ASP A 192 16.64 -18.42 13.32
N GLU A 193 17.23 -17.27 13.68
CA GLU A 193 17.00 -16.58 14.96
C GLU A 193 15.63 -15.89 14.99
N VAL A 194 15.24 -15.23 13.90
CA VAL A 194 13.97 -14.49 13.79
C VAL A 194 12.76 -15.40 13.72
N VAL A 195 12.83 -16.47 12.92
CA VAL A 195 11.66 -17.34 12.71
C VAL A 195 11.52 -18.37 13.81
N GLN A 196 12.52 -18.53 14.70
CA GLN A 196 12.62 -19.59 15.69
C GLN A 196 11.91 -20.86 15.21
N ARG A 197 12.36 -21.41 14.08
CA ARG A 197 12.14 -22.83 13.88
C ARG A 197 12.93 -23.47 15.00
N GLN A 198 12.30 -23.76 16.14
CA GLN A 198 12.91 -24.59 17.17
C GLN A 198 13.37 -25.85 16.45
N LYS A 199 14.68 -25.92 16.14
CA LYS A 199 15.32 -27.14 15.70
C LYS A 199 15.24 -28.03 16.92
N TRP A 200 14.23 -28.89 16.93
CA TRP A 200 14.06 -29.88 17.97
C TRP A 200 15.27 -30.80 17.90
N THR A 201 15.97 -30.90 19.01
CA THR A 201 16.96 -31.95 19.24
C THR A 201 16.45 -32.82 20.38
N PRO A 202 16.94 -34.06 20.51
CA PRO A 202 16.59 -34.91 21.64
C PRO A 202 16.72 -34.19 22.99
N GLU A 203 17.78 -33.40 23.18
CA GLU A 203 18.07 -32.64 24.40
C GLU A 203 17.03 -31.56 24.67
N LYS A 204 16.57 -30.85 23.62
CA LYS A 204 15.54 -29.82 23.75
C LYS A 204 14.16 -30.41 24.04
N ILE A 205 13.84 -31.55 23.41
CA ILE A 205 12.60 -32.29 23.71
C ILE A 205 12.61 -32.71 25.18
N ILE A 206 13.72 -33.26 25.68
CA ILE A 206 13.89 -33.64 27.09
C ILE A 206 13.77 -32.41 28.01
N ALA A 207 14.46 -31.32 27.69
CA ALA A 207 14.42 -30.09 28.48
C ALA A 207 12.99 -29.53 28.60
N GLU A 208 12.24 -29.55 27.50
CA GLU A 208 10.84 -29.10 27.47
C GLU A 208 9.94 -30.00 28.32
N ILE A 209 10.10 -31.33 28.23
CA ILE A 209 9.36 -32.29 29.07
C ILE A 209 9.66 -32.06 30.55
N LYS A 210 10.93 -31.87 30.92
CA LYS A 210 11.33 -31.54 32.30
C LYS A 210 10.73 -30.22 32.77
N ARG A 211 10.72 -29.18 31.92
CA ARG A 211 10.10 -27.89 32.25
C ARG A 211 8.61 -28.05 32.55
N LEU A 212 7.87 -28.74 31.68
CA LEU A 212 6.44 -29.00 31.86
C LEU A 212 6.16 -29.84 33.12
N TYR A 213 7.04 -30.77 33.47
CA TYR A 213 6.96 -31.51 34.73
C TYR A 213 7.13 -30.61 35.95
N MET A 214 8.15 -29.74 35.95
CA MET A 214 8.39 -28.78 37.04
C MET A 214 7.25 -27.77 37.19
N GLU A 215 6.59 -27.39 36.10
CA GLU A 215 5.37 -26.57 36.11
C GLU A 215 4.12 -27.32 36.58
N GLY A 216 4.23 -28.60 36.94
CA GLY A 216 3.12 -29.43 37.42
C GLY A 216 2.09 -29.78 36.34
N LYS A 217 2.44 -29.69 35.05
CA LYS A 217 1.54 -30.00 33.94
C LYS A 217 1.25 -31.50 33.89
N ASP A 218 0.04 -31.87 33.48
CA ASP A 218 -0.36 -33.27 33.27
C ASP A 218 0.34 -33.82 32.02
N LEU A 219 1.47 -34.53 32.20
CA LEU A 219 2.27 -35.10 31.12
C LEU A 219 1.65 -36.37 30.48
N SER A 220 0.43 -36.76 30.86
CA SER A 220 -0.27 -37.85 30.18
C SER A 220 -0.46 -37.54 28.70
N ILE A 221 -0.30 -38.56 27.85
CA ILE A 221 -0.37 -38.37 26.39
C ILE A 221 -1.66 -37.69 25.93
N THR A 222 -2.80 -37.97 26.56
CA THR A 222 -4.09 -37.35 26.25
C THR A 222 -4.12 -35.86 26.57
N ALA A 223 -3.51 -35.44 27.68
CA ALA A 223 -3.42 -34.03 28.05
C ALA A 223 -2.41 -33.29 27.14
N MET A 224 -1.27 -33.92 26.87
CA MET A 224 -0.22 -33.35 26.02
C MET A 224 -0.63 -33.23 24.55
N GLN A 225 -1.41 -34.17 24.01
CA GLN A 225 -1.98 -34.05 22.67
C GLN A 225 -2.95 -32.86 22.54
N ARG A 226 -3.65 -32.49 23.62
CA ARG A 226 -4.58 -31.36 23.61
C ARG A 226 -3.87 -30.02 23.76
N SER A 227 -2.89 -29.93 24.64
CA SER A 227 -2.24 -28.67 24.99
C SER A 227 -0.95 -28.39 24.23
N TYR A 228 -0.23 -29.43 23.78
CA TYR A 228 1.08 -29.33 23.11
C TYR A 228 1.22 -30.31 21.93
N PRO A 229 0.33 -30.27 20.92
CA PRO A 229 0.28 -31.27 19.84
C PRO A 229 1.57 -31.34 19.02
N ASN A 230 2.26 -30.22 18.80
CA ASN A 230 3.52 -30.19 18.04
C ASN A 230 4.67 -30.90 18.78
N LEU A 231 4.78 -30.70 20.09
CA LEU A 231 5.81 -31.36 20.90
C LEU A 231 5.61 -32.88 20.90
N VAL A 232 4.35 -33.34 21.05
CA VAL A 232 4.02 -34.78 21.03
C VAL A 232 4.33 -35.40 19.67
N ALA A 233 3.91 -34.77 18.56
CA ALA A 233 4.15 -35.27 17.22
C ALA A 233 5.66 -35.40 16.92
N ILE A 234 6.47 -34.48 17.41
CA ILE A 234 7.92 -34.47 17.21
C ILE A 234 8.59 -35.54 18.07
N ALA A 235 8.24 -35.65 19.35
CA ALA A 235 8.75 -36.68 20.24
C ALA A 235 8.41 -38.11 19.75
N GLN A 236 7.22 -38.30 19.17
CA GLN A 236 6.78 -39.58 18.58
C GLN A 236 7.43 -39.92 17.24
N SER A 237 8.14 -38.98 16.61
CA SER A 237 8.82 -39.27 15.35
C SER A 237 9.93 -40.31 15.57
N PRO A 238 10.08 -41.32 14.69
CA PRO A 238 11.18 -42.28 14.74
C PRO A 238 12.58 -41.63 14.65
N ARG A 239 12.66 -40.37 14.18
CA ARG A 239 13.91 -39.61 14.12
C ARG A 239 14.41 -39.12 15.48
N TYR A 240 13.57 -39.15 16.50
CA TYR A 240 13.92 -38.75 17.87
C TYR A 240 13.70 -39.95 18.81
N PHE A 241 12.56 -40.04 19.49
CA PHE A 241 12.31 -41.07 20.50
C PHE A 241 11.33 -42.16 20.05
N GLY A 242 10.64 -41.98 18.92
CA GLY A 242 9.67 -42.95 18.38
C GLY A 242 8.37 -43.09 19.17
N SER A 243 8.32 -42.66 20.43
CA SER A 243 7.10 -42.62 21.24
C SER A 243 7.16 -41.54 22.32
N TRP A 244 5.99 -41.06 22.76
CA TRP A 244 5.89 -40.12 23.89
C TRP A 244 6.41 -40.73 25.19
N ARG A 245 6.15 -42.03 25.42
CA ARG A 245 6.66 -42.78 26.56
C ARG A 245 8.19 -42.71 26.60
N ALA A 246 8.85 -43.09 25.50
CA ALA A 246 10.31 -43.11 25.42
C ALA A 246 10.92 -41.71 25.63
N ALA A 247 10.26 -40.65 25.14
CA ALA A 247 10.71 -39.28 25.39
C ALA A 247 10.59 -38.85 26.87
N VAL A 248 9.53 -39.29 27.56
CA VAL A 248 9.33 -39.02 29.01
C VAL A 248 10.31 -39.82 29.86
N GLU A 249 10.54 -41.09 29.52
CA GLU A 249 11.52 -41.94 30.19
C GLU A 249 12.96 -41.43 29.97
N ALA A 250 13.28 -40.96 28.76
CA ALA A 250 14.56 -40.29 28.46
C ALA A 250 14.73 -38.96 29.23
N ALA A 251 13.63 -38.33 29.65
CA ALA A 251 13.66 -37.18 30.54
C ALA A 251 13.87 -37.56 32.02
N GLY A 252 14.03 -38.84 32.35
CA GLY A 252 14.24 -39.35 33.71
C GLY A 252 12.95 -39.42 34.53
N LEU A 253 11.80 -39.45 33.86
CA LEU A 253 10.49 -39.50 34.50
C LEU A 253 9.84 -40.86 34.27
N ASP A 254 9.26 -41.44 35.31
CA ASP A 254 8.53 -42.70 35.19
C ASP A 254 7.15 -42.47 34.52
N TYR A 255 7.03 -42.91 33.27
CA TYR A 255 5.79 -42.76 32.51
C TYR A 255 4.63 -43.56 33.11
N GLU A 256 4.88 -44.61 33.89
CA GLU A 256 3.83 -45.41 34.54
C GLU A 256 3.12 -44.62 35.65
N LEU A 257 3.82 -43.67 36.29
CA LEU A 257 3.24 -42.76 37.27
C LEU A 257 2.51 -41.57 36.62
N ILE A 258 2.85 -41.27 35.36
CA ILE A 258 2.31 -40.13 34.60
C ILE A 258 1.08 -40.53 33.78
N LYS A 259 1.01 -41.76 33.27
CA LYS A 259 -0.10 -42.21 32.43
C LYS A 259 -1.41 -42.25 33.23
N ARG A 260 -2.50 -41.73 32.67
CA ARG A 260 -3.84 -41.90 33.27
C ARG A 260 -4.25 -43.37 33.16
N GLN A 261 -4.23 -44.09 34.28
CA GLN A 261 -4.89 -45.39 34.38
C GLN A 261 -6.41 -45.15 34.38
N ARG A 262 -7.15 -45.81 33.48
CA ARG A 262 -8.62 -45.81 33.53
C ARG A 262 -9.05 -46.36 34.91
N GLY A 263 -9.73 -45.54 35.70
CA GLY A 263 -10.41 -45.97 36.93
C GLY A 263 -9.67 -45.85 38.27
N ARG A 264 -8.49 -45.22 38.37
CA ARG A 264 -7.84 -44.95 39.68
C ARG A 264 -7.51 -43.46 39.87
N ARG A 265 -7.86 -42.91 41.04
CA ARG A 265 -7.41 -41.58 41.50
C ARG A 265 -5.87 -41.58 41.58
N ARG A 266 -5.24 -40.46 41.16
CA ARG A 266 -3.78 -40.22 41.22
C ARG A 266 -3.25 -40.63 42.61
N LYS A 267 -2.28 -41.55 42.65
CA LYS A 267 -1.37 -41.63 43.80
C LYS A 267 -0.21 -40.68 43.51
N GLU A 268 0.14 -39.85 44.47
CA GLU A 268 1.30 -38.96 44.37
C GLU A 268 2.57 -39.78 44.10
N PRO A 269 3.48 -39.32 43.23
CA PRO A 269 4.74 -40.00 43.02
C PRO A 269 5.58 -39.94 44.30
N VAL A 270 5.85 -41.09 44.90
CA VAL A 270 6.83 -41.23 45.97
C VAL A 270 8.19 -40.90 45.37
N GLN A 271 8.89 -39.92 45.96
CA GLN A 271 10.29 -39.65 45.63
C GLN A 271 11.10 -40.90 45.91
N VAL A 272 11.58 -41.57 44.86
CA VAL A 272 12.66 -42.56 45.02
C VAL A 272 13.93 -41.75 45.26
N ARG A 273 14.39 -41.75 46.51
CA ARG A 273 15.75 -41.27 46.84
C ARG A 273 16.76 -42.24 46.22
N VAL A 274 17.80 -41.62 45.65
CA VAL A 274 19.01 -42.16 45.02
C VAL A 274 19.45 -43.50 45.55
#